data_AF-A0AAI9HWT7-F1
#
_entry.id   AF-A0AAI9HWT7-F1
#
_cell.length_a   1.000
_cell.length_b   1.000
_cell.length_c   1.000
_cell.angle_alpha   90.00
_cell.angle_beta   90.00
_cell.angle_gamma   90.00
#
_symmetry.space_group_name_H-M   'P 1'
#
loop_
_entity.id
_entity.type
_entity.pdbx_description
1 polymer ?
#
loop_
_entity_poly.entity_id
_entity_poly.type
_entity_poly.pdbx_seq_one_letter_code
_entity_poly.pdbx_strand_id
1 'polypeptide(L)'
;MLGATAYPIKFDQANIIDYYKDTHKNIFTRKIVGVNNVNSFKKGICYGLTNAFLYYAHAGQEETYITETYKAYKNITQKNPLNYLRPSYYKSLKKHSKAVLNQNFNKAYNIQKHYQIAYFINNIISEFNRSRKHSHESVHEYINRLFKINISSVKEDEAEAYFELYEFTNKLYQDTLNPTDDKVDNNKYYQLVKNVQDFCFNERNEIDTGLFFMFFSLIKNYYLDLTKNRFMQAENLNSINYDSIELIDDNIKFTSKSLKKHIDHCLENKKNIIGNMSSNTHSMGIVVKYNNGNPLFEFFEPNEGLFKTTNKQHFFKFLDKFFHNKSYSFMTLDGENAVSLSSSLVADKTFDDIQAPRVEKSLIAN
;
A
#
# COMPACT_ATOMS: atom_id res chain seq x y z
N MET A 1 33.09 -15.74 -9.23
CA MET A 1 32.40 -14.89 -8.24
C MET A 1 32.47 -13.44 -8.73
N LEU A 2 31.32 -12.87 -9.12
CA LEU A 2 30.94 -11.45 -9.17
C LEU A 2 29.53 -11.40 -9.81
N GLY A 3 28.57 -10.71 -9.17
CA GLY A 3 27.48 -10.00 -9.87
C GLY A 3 26.02 -10.49 -9.79
N ALA A 4 25.72 -11.74 -9.41
CA ALA A 4 24.38 -12.33 -9.65
C ALA A 4 23.29 -12.09 -8.58
N THR A 5 23.40 -11.00 -7.81
CA THR A 5 22.39 -10.49 -6.85
C THR A 5 22.46 -8.97 -6.69
N ALA A 6 23.14 -8.27 -7.61
CA ALA A 6 23.21 -6.83 -7.53
C ALA A 6 21.89 -6.25 -8.04
N TYR A 7 21.18 -5.52 -7.19
CA TYR A 7 20.19 -4.55 -7.62
C TYR A 7 20.95 -3.41 -8.34
N PRO A 8 20.94 -3.34 -9.70
CA PRO A 8 21.69 -2.34 -10.45
C PRO A 8 21.28 -0.92 -10.11
N ILE A 9 20.02 -0.74 -9.72
CA ILE A 9 19.47 0.53 -9.28
C ILE A 9 19.19 0.40 -7.79
N LYS A 10 19.88 1.21 -6.99
CA LYS A 10 19.82 1.13 -5.53
C LYS A 10 18.62 1.87 -4.98
N PHE A 11 18.09 1.35 -3.88
CA PHE A 11 17.10 1.99 -3.04
C PHE A 11 17.33 1.53 -1.60
N ASP A 12 17.05 2.38 -0.62
CA ASP A 12 17.40 2.11 0.76
C ASP A 12 16.39 2.77 1.70
N GLN A 13 15.24 2.09 1.86
CA GLN A 13 14.17 2.58 2.72
C GLN A 13 14.69 2.84 4.14
N ALA A 14 15.43 1.90 4.74
CA ALA A 14 15.86 1.99 6.13
C ALA A 14 16.67 3.27 6.38
N ASN A 15 17.69 3.53 5.56
CA ASN A 15 18.53 4.72 5.73
C ASN A 15 17.78 6.02 5.38
N ILE A 16 16.84 6.00 4.43
CA ILE A 16 15.99 7.17 4.15
C ILE A 16 15.09 7.48 5.36
N ILE A 17 14.50 6.45 5.94
CA ILE A 17 13.65 6.55 7.13
C ILE A 17 14.47 7.12 8.30
N ASP A 18 15.67 6.59 8.54
CA ASP A 18 16.53 7.04 9.63
C ASP A 18 16.99 8.49 9.45
N TYR A 19 17.31 8.91 8.22
CA TYR A 19 17.56 10.32 7.91
C TYR A 19 16.39 11.23 8.33
N TYR A 20 15.14 10.80 8.13
CA TYR A 20 13.97 11.57 8.53
C TYR A 20 13.75 11.63 10.05
N LYS A 21 14.13 10.57 10.77
CA LYS A 21 14.10 10.54 12.25
C LYS A 21 15.12 11.53 12.81
N ASP A 22 16.35 11.49 12.31
CA ASP A 22 17.45 12.31 12.84
C ASP A 22 17.32 13.80 12.49
N THR A 23 16.56 14.13 11.43
CA THR A 23 16.31 15.51 11.00
C THR A 23 14.97 16.04 11.54
N HIS A 24 14.88 16.23 12.87
CA HIS A 24 13.70 16.74 13.61
C HIS A 24 13.22 18.16 13.26
N LYS A 25 13.00 18.52 11.99
CA LYS A 25 12.50 19.85 11.58
C LYS A 25 11.64 19.88 10.30
N ASN A 26 11.47 18.78 9.56
CA ASN A 26 10.80 18.80 8.25
C ASN A 26 9.28 18.56 8.33
N ILE A 27 8.51 19.09 7.37
CA ILE A 27 7.06 18.87 7.20
C ILE A 27 6.73 17.38 7.14
N PHE A 28 7.55 16.56 6.48
CA PHE A 28 7.43 15.09 6.50
C PHE A 28 7.50 14.54 7.93
N THR A 29 8.59 14.83 8.65
CA THR A 29 8.78 14.44 10.06
C THR A 29 7.68 14.99 10.96
N ARG A 30 7.14 16.20 10.72
CA ARG A 30 6.02 16.75 11.51
C ARG A 30 4.67 16.11 11.18
N LYS A 31 4.44 15.72 9.92
CA LYS A 31 3.19 15.09 9.46
C LYS A 31 3.15 13.59 9.75
N ILE A 32 4.30 12.92 9.82
CA ILE A 32 4.43 11.46 9.92
C ILE A 32 5.09 11.04 11.24
N VAL A 33 6.10 11.76 11.70
CA VAL A 33 6.84 11.49 12.96
C VAL A 33 6.36 12.44 14.06
N GLY A 34 5.07 12.80 14.07
CA GLY A 34 4.46 13.31 15.29
C GLY A 34 4.80 12.35 16.45
N VAL A 35 5.00 12.87 17.66
CA VAL A 35 5.53 12.14 18.82
C VAL A 35 4.81 10.79 19.07
N ASN A 36 3.59 10.62 18.55
CA ASN A 36 2.74 9.44 18.69
C ASN A 36 2.87 8.38 17.56
N ASN A 37 3.44 8.68 16.38
CA ASN A 37 3.46 7.78 15.20
C ASN A 37 4.86 7.23 14.86
N VAL A 38 5.82 7.36 15.78
CA VAL A 38 7.20 6.85 15.59
C VAL A 38 7.21 5.32 15.48
N ASN A 39 6.21 4.63 16.04
CA ASN A 39 6.16 3.17 16.08
C ASN A 39 5.68 2.53 14.76
N SER A 40 4.70 3.06 14.03
CA SER A 40 4.36 2.58 12.66
C SER A 40 5.55 2.68 11.72
N PHE A 41 6.32 3.75 11.85
CA PHE A 41 7.47 4.01 10.98
C PHE A 41 8.67 3.09 11.26
N LYS A 42 8.78 2.51 12.46
CA LYS A 42 9.85 1.55 12.82
C LYS A 42 9.75 0.24 12.03
N LYS A 43 8.55 -0.15 11.58
CA LYS A 43 8.33 -1.37 10.77
C LYS A 43 8.57 -1.16 9.27
N GLY A 44 8.88 0.08 8.85
CA GLY A 44 9.04 0.44 7.44
C GLY A 44 7.73 0.74 6.72
N ILE A 45 7.82 1.26 5.51
CA ILE A 45 6.68 1.60 4.64
C ILE A 45 6.68 0.79 3.33
N CYS A 46 7.15 -0.46 3.41
CA CYS A 46 7.43 -1.30 2.25
C CYS A 46 6.19 -1.52 1.37
N TYR A 47 5.03 -1.75 1.98
CA TYR A 47 3.77 -1.89 1.26
C TYR A 47 3.44 -0.62 0.47
N GLY A 48 3.58 0.54 1.11
CA GLY A 48 3.35 1.84 0.49
C GLY A 48 4.30 2.15 -0.67
N LEU A 49 5.58 1.86 -0.48
CA LEU A 49 6.62 2.07 -1.50
C LEU A 49 6.45 1.14 -2.69
N THR A 50 6.16 -0.13 -2.44
CA THR A 50 5.88 -1.13 -3.46
C THR A 50 4.65 -0.74 -4.27
N ASN A 51 3.58 -0.32 -3.62
CA ASN A 51 2.38 0.14 -4.31
C ASN A 51 2.59 1.41 -5.14
N ALA A 52 3.41 2.34 -4.64
CA ALA A 52 3.83 3.49 -5.44
C ALA A 52 4.64 3.04 -6.66
N PHE A 53 5.59 2.13 -6.50
CA PHE A 53 6.35 1.53 -7.61
C PHE A 53 5.43 0.89 -8.67
N LEU A 54 4.45 0.09 -8.25
CA LEU A 54 3.52 -0.58 -9.17
C LEU A 54 2.64 0.42 -9.92
N TYR A 55 2.20 1.50 -9.28
CA TYR A 55 1.50 2.59 -9.97
C TYR A 55 2.35 3.18 -11.11
N TYR A 56 3.62 3.51 -10.84
CA TYR A 56 4.53 3.97 -11.89
C TYR A 56 4.82 2.85 -12.92
N ALA A 57 4.72 1.57 -12.53
CA ALA A 57 4.92 0.44 -13.43
C ALA A 57 3.86 0.32 -14.52
N HIS A 58 2.60 0.61 -14.18
CA HIS A 58 1.53 0.69 -15.18
C HIS A 58 1.79 1.80 -16.21
N ALA A 59 2.45 2.90 -15.79
CA ALA A 59 2.84 4.01 -16.67
C ALA A 59 4.18 3.79 -17.40
N GLY A 60 4.89 2.69 -17.15
CA GLY A 60 6.22 2.45 -17.72
C GLY A 60 7.30 3.39 -17.18
N GLN A 61 7.12 3.91 -15.96
CA GLN A 61 7.99 4.90 -15.31
C GLN A 61 8.56 4.44 -13.96
N GLU A 62 8.40 3.16 -13.64
CA GLU A 62 8.83 2.55 -12.38
C GLU A 62 10.32 2.76 -12.11
N GLU A 63 11.17 2.62 -13.12
CA GLU A 63 12.61 2.84 -13.01
C GLU A 63 12.95 4.30 -12.68
N THR A 64 12.26 5.24 -13.34
CA THR A 64 12.42 6.68 -13.11
C THR A 64 12.06 7.03 -11.68
N TYR A 65 10.92 6.54 -11.19
CA TYR A 65 10.48 6.76 -9.81
C TYR A 65 11.52 6.29 -8.77
N ILE A 66 12.05 5.08 -8.92
CA ILE A 66 13.07 4.53 -8.01
C ILE A 66 14.37 5.35 -8.09
N THR A 67 14.83 5.64 -9.31
CA THR A 67 16.08 6.34 -9.55
C THR A 67 16.06 7.77 -9.03
N GLU A 68 14.99 8.52 -9.28
CA GLU A 68 14.85 9.90 -8.82
C GLU A 68 14.72 9.98 -7.31
N THR A 69 13.96 9.08 -6.69
CA THR A 69 13.83 9.01 -5.24
C THR A 69 15.19 8.73 -4.57
N TYR A 70 15.95 7.76 -5.09
CA TYR A 70 17.28 7.46 -4.53
C TYR A 70 18.30 8.57 -4.79
N LYS A 71 18.30 9.18 -5.99
CA LYS A 71 19.14 10.36 -6.28
C LYS A 71 18.83 11.52 -5.33
N ALA A 72 17.55 11.78 -5.06
CA ALA A 72 17.13 12.80 -4.11
C ALA A 72 17.70 12.54 -2.71
N TYR A 73 17.63 11.29 -2.23
CA TYR A 73 18.26 10.89 -0.97
C TYR A 73 19.79 11.08 -0.96
N LYS A 74 20.49 10.70 -2.04
CA LYS A 74 21.94 10.91 -2.14
C LYS A 74 22.31 12.40 -2.13
N ASN A 75 21.56 13.25 -2.84
CA ASN A 75 21.82 14.69 -2.90
C ASN A 75 21.68 15.38 -1.54
N ILE A 76 20.79 14.90 -0.66
CA ILE A 76 20.60 15.50 0.67
C ILE A 76 21.60 14.97 1.71
N THR A 77 22.08 13.74 1.56
CA THR A 77 23.00 13.07 2.51
C THR A 77 24.48 13.21 2.16
N GLN A 78 24.83 13.58 0.92
CA GLN A 78 26.21 13.87 0.54
C GLN A 78 26.80 14.99 1.41
N LYS A 79 27.92 14.69 2.08
CA LYS A 79 28.65 15.64 2.94
C LYS A 79 29.35 16.74 2.13
N ASN A 80 29.84 16.42 0.93
CA ASN A 80 30.49 17.35 -0.01
C ASN A 80 30.03 17.05 -1.44
N PRO A 81 29.13 17.84 -2.04
CA PRO A 81 28.86 17.74 -3.46
C PRO A 81 30.06 18.31 -4.18
N LEU A 82 30.53 17.61 -5.20
CA LEU A 82 31.34 18.09 -6.31
C LEU A 82 31.75 19.57 -6.20
N ASN A 83 33.05 19.83 -6.01
CA ASN A 83 33.70 21.15 -5.94
C ASN A 83 33.42 22.11 -7.13
N TYR A 84 32.54 21.71 -8.05
CA TYR A 84 32.23 22.36 -9.32
C TYR A 84 30.88 23.10 -9.33
N LEU A 85 30.02 22.92 -8.31
CA LEU A 85 28.71 23.60 -8.26
C LEU A 85 28.74 24.84 -7.38
N ARG A 86 28.21 25.96 -7.89
CA ARG A 86 28.04 27.20 -7.10
C ARG A 86 27.21 26.92 -5.84
N PRO A 87 27.54 27.49 -4.66
CA PRO A 87 26.81 27.25 -3.41
C PRO A 87 25.29 27.48 -3.48
N SER A 88 24.85 28.47 -4.26
CA SER A 88 23.42 28.76 -4.49
C SER A 88 22.69 27.64 -5.24
N TYR A 89 23.32 27.06 -6.26
CA TYR A 89 22.78 25.93 -7.01
C TYR A 89 22.63 24.71 -6.11
N TYR A 90 23.64 24.42 -5.29
CA TYR A 90 23.58 23.30 -4.35
C TYR A 90 22.47 23.46 -3.31
N LYS A 91 22.27 24.67 -2.77
CA LYS A 91 21.15 24.97 -1.87
C LYS A 91 19.80 24.68 -2.53
N SER A 92 19.62 25.10 -3.78
CA SER A 92 18.41 24.84 -4.56
C SER A 92 18.22 23.35 -4.83
N LEU A 93 19.27 22.64 -5.25
CA LEU A 93 19.24 21.19 -5.50
C LEU A 93 18.85 20.40 -4.24
N LYS A 94 19.41 20.75 -3.07
CA LYS A 94 19.04 20.14 -1.78
C LYS A 94 17.59 20.41 -1.42
N LYS A 95 17.11 21.64 -1.61
CA LYS A 95 15.70 22.00 -1.34
C LYS A 95 14.75 21.21 -2.24
N HIS A 96 15.05 21.12 -3.53
CA HIS A 96 14.28 20.33 -4.50
C HIS A 96 14.30 18.84 -4.15
N SER A 97 15.48 18.27 -3.93
CA SER A 97 15.65 16.85 -3.55
C SER A 97 14.88 16.50 -2.27
N LYS A 98 14.88 17.40 -1.28
CA LYS A 98 14.10 17.24 -0.05
C LYS A 98 12.59 17.26 -0.33
N ALA A 99 12.12 18.10 -1.26
CA ALA A 99 10.72 18.14 -1.65
C ALA A 99 10.28 16.85 -2.36
N VAL A 100 11.08 16.37 -3.31
CA VAL A 100 10.84 15.09 -4.02
C VAL A 100 10.76 13.93 -3.04
N LEU A 101 11.76 13.79 -2.15
CA LEU A 101 11.79 12.70 -1.17
C LEU A 101 10.59 12.77 -0.22
N ASN A 102 10.25 13.97 0.26
CA ASN A 102 9.08 14.19 1.11
C ASN A 102 7.79 13.78 0.40
N GLN A 103 7.63 14.17 -0.86
CA GLN A 103 6.42 13.87 -1.62
C GLN A 103 6.26 12.35 -1.79
N ASN A 104 7.32 11.66 -2.22
CA ASN A 104 7.27 10.22 -2.50
C ASN A 104 7.05 9.39 -1.23
N PHE A 105 7.78 9.70 -0.16
CA PHE A 105 7.58 8.98 1.10
C PHE A 105 6.25 9.34 1.78
N ASN A 106 5.76 10.59 1.68
CA ASN A 106 4.43 10.93 2.21
C ASN A 106 3.35 10.16 1.45
N LYS A 107 3.49 10.04 0.13
CA LYS A 107 2.57 9.26 -0.71
C LYS A 107 2.58 7.80 -0.26
N ALA A 108 3.75 7.17 -0.20
CA ALA A 108 3.91 5.78 0.23
C ALA A 108 3.36 5.52 1.64
N TYR A 109 3.69 6.38 2.61
CA TYR A 109 3.15 6.26 3.97
C TYR A 109 1.63 6.29 4.00
N ASN A 110 1.00 7.26 3.33
CA ASN A 110 -0.46 7.37 3.31
C ASN A 110 -1.11 6.16 2.60
N ILE A 111 -0.52 5.66 1.50
CA ILE A 111 -0.99 4.44 0.84
C ILE A 111 -0.99 3.27 1.82
N GLN A 112 0.13 3.02 2.49
CA GLN A 112 0.24 1.93 3.47
C GLN A 112 -0.79 2.08 4.59
N LYS A 113 -0.90 3.29 5.14
CA LYS A 113 -1.79 3.59 6.25
C LYS A 113 -3.27 3.40 5.90
N HIS A 114 -3.71 3.96 4.78
CA HIS A 114 -5.09 3.82 4.33
C HIS A 114 -5.43 2.37 4.01
N TYR A 115 -4.50 1.65 3.37
CA TYR A 115 -4.69 0.23 3.09
C TYR A 115 -4.77 -0.60 4.37
N GLN A 116 -3.92 -0.34 5.36
CA GLN A 116 -3.97 -0.98 6.68
C GLN A 116 -5.32 -0.79 7.36
N ILE A 117 -5.89 0.42 7.33
CA ILE A 117 -7.21 0.69 7.89
C ILE A 117 -8.31 -0.03 7.11
N ALA A 118 -8.27 0.03 5.78
CA ALA A 118 -9.26 -0.64 4.93
C ALA A 118 -9.24 -2.17 5.12
N TYR A 119 -8.04 -2.76 5.19
CA TYR A 119 -7.82 -4.17 5.47
C TYR A 119 -8.26 -4.56 6.90
N PHE A 120 -7.94 -3.71 7.90
CA PHE A 120 -8.39 -3.89 9.27
C PHE A 120 -9.93 -3.94 9.35
N ILE A 121 -10.60 -2.99 8.69
CA ILE A 121 -12.06 -2.97 8.58
C ILE A 121 -12.58 -4.27 7.94
N ASN A 122 -11.95 -4.72 6.84
CA ASN A 122 -12.41 -5.89 6.10
C ASN A 122 -12.34 -7.19 6.92
N ASN A 123 -11.27 -7.38 7.70
CA ASN A 123 -11.04 -8.63 8.42
C ASN A 123 -11.65 -8.66 9.83
N ILE A 124 -11.60 -7.54 10.56
CA ILE A 124 -11.82 -7.59 12.01
C ILE A 124 -13.24 -7.15 12.36
N ILE A 125 -13.91 -6.36 11.53
CA ILE A 125 -15.27 -5.88 11.85
C ILE A 125 -16.31 -7.00 11.79
N SER A 126 -16.09 -8.04 10.98
CA SER A 126 -16.88 -9.28 11.04
C SER A 126 -16.73 -10.01 12.38
N GLU A 127 -15.59 -9.87 13.05
CA GLU A 127 -15.25 -10.54 14.31
C GLU A 127 -15.58 -9.70 15.54
N PHE A 128 -15.95 -8.43 15.37
CA PHE A 128 -16.34 -7.56 16.49
C PHE A 128 -17.44 -8.21 17.31
N ASN A 129 -17.25 -8.28 18.63
CA ASN A 129 -18.31 -8.57 19.57
C ASN A 129 -19.34 -7.42 19.54
N ARG A 130 -20.43 -7.66 18.79
CA ARG A 130 -21.55 -6.73 18.64
C ARG A 130 -22.60 -6.98 19.71
N SER A 131 -22.19 -6.92 20.97
CA SER A 131 -23.12 -6.89 22.10
C SER A 131 -24.24 -5.89 21.83
N ARG A 132 -25.48 -6.20 22.24
CA ARG A 132 -26.61 -5.31 21.97
C ARG A 132 -26.39 -3.95 22.65
N LYS A 133 -26.85 -2.87 22.00
CA LYS A 133 -26.93 -1.55 22.61
C LYS A 133 -27.86 -1.61 23.83
N HIS A 134 -27.44 -1.00 24.93
CA HIS A 134 -28.28 -0.97 26.14
C HIS A 134 -29.40 0.06 25.95
N SER A 135 -30.55 -0.13 26.60
CA SER A 135 -31.73 0.75 26.46
C SER A 135 -31.46 2.21 26.83
N HIS A 136 -30.56 2.45 27.79
CA HIS A 136 -30.22 3.78 28.31
C HIS A 136 -28.93 4.37 27.72
N GLU A 137 -28.27 3.63 26.83
CA GLU A 137 -27.00 4.04 26.22
C GLU A 137 -27.28 4.86 24.95
N SER A 138 -26.56 5.95 24.75
CA SER A 138 -26.54 6.68 23.48
C SER A 138 -25.78 5.90 22.41
N VAL A 139 -26.00 6.20 21.12
CA VAL A 139 -25.21 5.54 20.05
C VAL A 139 -23.71 5.84 20.17
N HIS A 140 -23.33 7.04 20.63
CA HIS A 140 -21.93 7.39 20.87
C HIS A 140 -21.29 6.51 21.97
N GLU A 141 -21.96 6.35 23.10
CA GLU A 141 -21.50 5.47 24.18
C GLU A 141 -21.41 4.02 23.71
N TYR A 142 -22.38 3.58 22.90
CA TYR A 142 -22.38 2.24 22.31
C TYR A 142 -21.17 2.00 21.41
N ILE A 143 -20.86 2.93 20.50
CA ILE A 143 -19.65 2.89 19.66
C ILE A 143 -18.40 2.78 20.54
N ASN A 144 -18.27 3.64 21.55
CA ASN A 144 -17.12 3.64 22.45
C ASN A 144 -16.99 2.31 23.21
N ARG A 145 -18.11 1.74 23.66
CA ARG A 145 -18.14 0.44 24.33
C ARG A 145 -17.77 -0.71 23.38
N LEU A 146 -18.22 -0.67 22.12
CA LEU A 146 -17.82 -1.65 21.11
C LEU A 146 -16.30 -1.64 20.92
N PHE A 147 -15.68 -0.47 20.72
CA PHE A 147 -14.22 -0.39 20.62
C PHE A 147 -13.51 -0.77 21.93
N LYS A 148 -14.12 -0.52 23.09
CA LYS A 148 -13.52 -0.94 24.37
C LYS A 148 -13.52 -2.46 24.56
N ILE A 149 -14.60 -3.14 24.19
CA ILE A 149 -14.72 -4.61 24.37
C ILE A 149 -13.82 -5.35 23.38
N ASN A 150 -13.64 -4.82 22.17
CA ASN A 150 -12.86 -5.47 21.12
C ASN A 150 -11.36 -5.16 21.17
N ILE A 151 -10.88 -4.28 22.05
CA ILE A 151 -9.45 -3.93 22.11
C ILE A 151 -8.56 -5.12 22.48
N SER A 152 -9.07 -6.07 23.27
CA SER A 152 -8.31 -7.24 23.72
C SER A 152 -8.08 -8.28 22.61
N SER A 153 -8.86 -8.27 21.54
CA SER A 153 -8.67 -9.12 20.36
C SER A 153 -7.77 -8.50 19.31
N VAL A 154 -7.38 -7.24 19.47
CA VAL A 154 -6.50 -6.54 18.53
C VAL A 154 -5.05 -6.97 18.76
N LYS A 155 -4.37 -7.42 17.70
CA LYS A 155 -2.96 -7.78 17.77
C LYS A 155 -2.11 -6.52 17.94
N GLU A 156 -0.92 -6.67 18.54
CA GLU A 156 0.00 -5.55 18.78
C GLU A 156 0.35 -4.78 17.49
N ASP A 157 0.46 -5.49 16.37
CA ASP A 157 0.76 -4.90 15.07
C ASP A 157 -0.42 -4.18 14.39
N GLU A 158 -1.64 -4.36 14.90
CA GLU A 158 -2.87 -3.75 14.41
C GLU A 158 -3.36 -2.58 15.30
N ALA A 159 -2.77 -2.41 16.49
CA ALA A 159 -3.22 -1.46 17.51
C ALA A 159 -3.31 0.00 17.01
N GLU A 160 -2.38 0.43 16.15
CA GLU A 160 -2.39 1.78 15.59
C GLU A 160 -3.57 2.00 14.63
N ALA A 161 -3.80 1.04 13.72
CA ALA A 161 -4.94 1.09 12.80
C ALA A 161 -6.27 1.07 13.56
N TYR A 162 -6.33 0.29 14.66
CA TYR A 162 -7.50 0.24 15.53
C TYR A 162 -7.80 1.57 16.22
N PHE A 163 -6.79 2.20 16.82
CA PHE A 163 -6.94 3.47 17.51
C PHE A 163 -7.34 4.59 16.54
N GLU A 164 -6.75 4.61 15.35
CA GLU A 164 -7.14 5.57 14.32
C GLU A 164 -8.56 5.37 13.81
N LEU A 165 -8.97 4.12 13.60
CA LEU A 165 -10.34 3.81 13.23
C LEU A 165 -11.32 4.26 14.31
N TYR A 166 -10.97 4.08 15.58
CA TYR A 166 -11.76 4.56 16.73
C TYR A 166 -11.91 6.09 16.72
N GLU A 167 -10.82 6.84 16.59
CA GLU A 167 -10.85 8.31 16.53
C GLU A 167 -11.63 8.81 15.32
N PHE A 168 -11.39 8.23 14.14
CA PHE A 168 -12.07 8.58 12.91
C PHE A 168 -13.57 8.30 12.98
N THR A 169 -13.96 7.15 13.53
CA THR A 169 -15.36 6.76 13.71
C THR A 169 -16.10 7.76 14.59
N ASN A 170 -15.50 8.14 15.72
CA ASN A 170 -16.10 9.11 16.63
C ASN A 170 -16.21 10.50 15.99
N LYS A 171 -15.17 10.96 15.30
CA LYS A 171 -15.21 12.23 14.57
C LYS A 171 -16.30 12.22 13.50
N LEU A 172 -16.36 11.17 12.68
CA LEU A 172 -17.34 11.02 11.61
C LEU A 172 -18.77 11.03 12.17
N TYR A 173 -19.02 10.30 13.26
CA TYR A 173 -20.31 10.30 13.92
C TYR A 173 -20.73 11.71 14.37
N GLN A 174 -19.83 12.45 15.03
CA GLN A 174 -20.10 13.81 15.51
C GLN A 174 -20.34 14.80 14.35
N ASP A 175 -19.53 14.72 13.30
CA ASP A 175 -19.67 15.56 12.11
C ASP A 175 -20.94 15.22 11.31
N THR A 176 -21.48 14.01 11.43
CA THR A 176 -22.74 13.61 10.79
C THR A 176 -23.97 14.05 11.58
N LEU A 177 -23.87 14.16 12.91
CA LEU A 177 -24.93 14.75 13.73
C LEU A 177 -25.11 16.25 13.46
N ASN A 178 -24.01 16.94 13.15
CA ASN A 178 -23.96 18.37 12.89
C ASN A 178 -23.24 18.63 11.55
N PRO A 179 -23.84 18.24 10.41
CA PRO A 179 -23.22 18.48 9.12
C PRO A 179 -23.05 19.99 8.95
N THR A 180 -21.85 20.42 8.59
CA THR A 180 -21.60 21.84 8.30
C THR A 180 -22.13 22.12 6.89
N ASP A 181 -23.17 22.96 6.78
CA ASP A 181 -23.85 23.29 5.50
C ASP A 181 -22.90 23.90 4.43
N ASP A 182 -21.77 24.48 4.85
CA ASP A 182 -20.91 25.29 4.00
C ASP A 182 -19.62 24.58 3.53
N LYS A 183 -19.64 23.38 2.91
CA LYS A 183 -18.40 22.86 2.24
C LYS A 183 -18.60 22.15 0.89
N VAL A 184 -18.14 22.85 -0.15
CA VAL A 184 -17.67 22.41 -1.48
C VAL A 184 -17.97 20.95 -1.84
N ASP A 185 -18.91 20.74 -2.77
CA ASP A 185 -19.36 19.44 -3.32
C ASP A 185 -18.25 18.45 -3.70
N ASN A 186 -17.01 18.93 -3.90
CA ASN A 186 -15.85 18.13 -4.30
C ASN A 186 -15.01 17.54 -3.14
N ASN A 187 -15.37 17.76 -1.87
CA ASN A 187 -14.61 17.19 -0.76
C ASN A 187 -15.14 15.80 -0.38
N LYS A 188 -14.33 14.77 -0.64
CA LYS A 188 -14.64 13.36 -0.34
C LYS A 188 -15.03 13.08 1.12
N TYR A 189 -14.50 13.84 2.08
CA TYR A 189 -14.89 13.66 3.47
C TYR A 189 -16.34 14.09 3.72
N TYR A 190 -16.78 15.19 3.10
CA TYR A 190 -18.17 15.65 3.20
C TYR A 190 -19.13 14.74 2.46
N GLN A 191 -18.70 14.17 1.34
CA GLN A 191 -19.45 13.11 0.67
C GLN A 191 -19.62 11.89 1.58
N LEU A 192 -18.59 11.47 2.32
CA LEU A 192 -18.71 10.41 3.32
C LEU A 192 -19.70 10.78 4.44
N VAL A 193 -19.59 11.98 5.01
CA VAL A 193 -20.51 12.47 6.06
C VAL A 193 -21.96 12.38 5.57
N LYS A 194 -22.24 12.90 4.37
CA LYS A 194 -23.57 12.85 3.76
C LYS A 194 -24.05 11.43 3.51
N ASN A 195 -23.20 10.56 2.94
CA ASN A 195 -23.56 9.16 2.72
C ASN A 195 -23.87 8.42 4.04
N VAL A 196 -23.13 8.70 5.12
CA VAL A 196 -23.44 8.12 6.43
C VAL A 196 -24.79 8.64 6.93
N GLN A 197 -25.08 9.93 6.77
CA GLN A 197 -26.37 10.51 7.14
C GLN A 197 -27.51 9.85 6.37
N ASP A 198 -27.37 9.74 5.04
CA ASP A 198 -28.43 9.26 4.15
C ASP A 198 -28.68 7.76 4.28
N PHE A 199 -27.64 6.95 4.54
CA PHE A 199 -27.73 5.49 4.49
C PHE A 199 -27.64 4.79 5.85
N CYS A 200 -27.15 5.44 6.90
CA CYS A 200 -26.91 4.77 8.18
C CYS A 200 -27.73 5.34 9.34
N PHE A 201 -28.35 6.52 9.20
CA PHE A 201 -29.13 7.13 10.28
C PHE A 201 -30.59 6.67 10.25
N ASN A 202 -31.19 6.55 11.43
CA ASN A 202 -32.62 6.29 11.61
C ASN A 202 -33.42 7.59 11.76
N GLU A 203 -34.74 7.48 11.88
CA GLU A 203 -35.67 8.61 12.05
C GLU A 203 -35.41 9.46 13.31
N ARG A 204 -34.63 8.96 14.28
CA ARG A 204 -34.23 9.68 15.49
C ARG A 204 -32.90 10.43 15.35
N ASN A 205 -32.36 10.50 14.13
CA ASN A 205 -31.10 11.15 13.81
C ASN A 205 -29.90 10.52 14.56
N GLU A 206 -29.90 9.20 14.73
CA GLU A 206 -28.77 8.42 15.24
C GLU A 206 -28.41 7.30 14.25
N ILE A 207 -27.17 6.78 14.27
CA ILE A 207 -26.83 5.58 13.48
C ILE A 207 -27.70 4.39 13.93
N ASP A 208 -28.38 3.75 12.98
CA ASP A 208 -29.04 2.47 13.21
C ASP A 208 -27.98 1.38 13.49
N THR A 209 -28.05 0.77 14.67
CA THR A 209 -27.12 -0.30 15.06
C THR A 209 -27.21 -1.52 14.15
N GLY A 210 -28.35 -1.73 13.47
CA GLY A 210 -28.51 -2.74 12.41
C GLY A 210 -27.68 -2.46 11.16
N LEU A 211 -27.31 -1.20 10.91
CA LEU A 211 -26.57 -0.74 9.73
C LEU A 211 -25.07 -0.53 9.99
N PHE A 212 -24.54 -0.97 11.13
CA PHE A 212 -23.11 -0.83 11.46
C PHE A 212 -22.18 -1.41 10.41
N PHE A 213 -22.55 -2.53 9.77
CA PHE A 213 -21.76 -3.08 8.67
C PHE A 213 -21.66 -2.10 7.50
N MET A 214 -22.77 -1.45 7.15
CA MET A 214 -22.81 -0.44 6.09
C MET A 214 -21.99 0.78 6.47
N PHE A 215 -22.13 1.27 7.71
CA PHE A 215 -21.34 2.38 8.23
C PHE A 215 -19.83 2.15 8.09
N PHE A 216 -19.35 0.99 8.54
CA PHE A 216 -17.93 0.65 8.40
C PHE A 216 -17.51 0.38 6.95
N SER A 217 -18.41 -0.15 6.11
CA SER A 217 -18.16 -0.29 4.66
C SER A 217 -17.95 1.07 3.99
N LEU A 218 -18.71 2.10 4.36
CA LEU A 218 -18.51 3.47 3.87
C LEU A 218 -17.15 4.04 4.30
N ILE A 219 -16.73 3.82 5.56
CA ILE A 219 -15.39 4.22 6.03
C ILE A 219 -14.30 3.49 5.22
N LYS A 220 -14.43 2.18 5.01
CA LYS A 220 -13.49 1.38 4.20
C LYS A 220 -13.33 1.98 2.82
N ASN A 221 -14.45 2.21 2.13
CA ASN A 221 -14.48 2.73 0.78
C ASN A 221 -13.85 4.14 0.72
N TYR A 222 -14.09 4.99 1.71
CA TYR A 222 -13.44 6.30 1.81
C TYR A 222 -11.90 6.20 1.85
N TYR A 223 -11.33 5.30 2.65
CA TYR A 223 -9.87 5.11 2.70
C TYR A 223 -9.28 4.55 1.39
N LEU A 224 -9.99 3.63 0.72
CA LEU A 224 -9.61 3.14 -0.61
C LEU A 224 -9.63 4.27 -1.64
N ASP A 225 -10.65 5.11 -1.58
CA ASP A 225 -10.83 6.28 -2.45
C ASP A 225 -9.78 7.37 -2.26
N LEU A 226 -9.34 7.59 -1.01
CA LEU A 226 -8.20 8.47 -0.72
C LEU A 226 -6.92 7.91 -1.32
N THR A 227 -6.73 6.60 -1.27
CA THR A 227 -5.56 5.92 -1.85
C THR A 227 -5.56 6.09 -3.36
N LYS A 228 -6.71 5.87 -4.02
CA LYS A 228 -6.90 6.10 -5.46
C LYS A 228 -6.54 7.52 -5.87
N ASN A 229 -7.06 8.51 -5.14
CA ASN A 229 -6.75 9.91 -5.41
C ASN A 229 -5.26 10.23 -5.24
N ARG A 230 -4.57 9.63 -4.26
CA ARG A 230 -3.13 9.85 -4.04
C ARG A 230 -2.29 9.29 -5.19
N PHE A 231 -2.77 8.23 -5.84
CA PHE A 231 -2.18 7.74 -7.07
C PHE A 231 -2.40 8.74 -8.21
N MET A 232 -3.66 9.12 -8.47
CA MET A 232 -4.04 10.01 -9.59
C MET A 232 -3.52 11.46 -9.47
N GLN A 233 -3.31 11.99 -8.26
CA GLN A 233 -2.75 13.33 -8.06
C GLN A 233 -1.24 13.41 -8.38
N ALA A 234 -0.57 12.26 -8.54
CA ALA A 234 0.81 12.23 -8.96
C ALA A 234 0.88 12.33 -10.48
N GLU A 235 0.94 13.58 -10.93
CA GLU A 235 1.32 14.01 -12.28
C GLU A 235 0.34 13.63 -13.41
N ASN A 236 0.28 14.47 -14.44
CA ASN A 236 -0.27 14.15 -15.75
C ASN A 236 0.57 13.04 -16.42
N LEU A 237 0.79 11.91 -15.74
CA LEU A 237 1.42 10.72 -16.27
C LEU A 237 0.39 10.06 -17.18
N ASN A 238 0.41 10.49 -18.44
CA ASN A 238 -0.21 9.85 -19.61
C ASN A 238 -1.33 8.83 -19.29
N SER A 239 -2.58 9.26 -19.45
CA SER A 239 -3.71 8.42 -19.90
C SER A 239 -4.03 7.10 -19.14
N ILE A 240 -3.54 6.90 -17.92
CA ILE A 240 -3.91 5.73 -17.11
C ILE A 240 -4.98 6.14 -16.10
N ASN A 241 -6.21 5.78 -16.40
CA ASN A 241 -7.32 5.82 -15.46
C ASN A 241 -7.39 4.47 -14.73
N TYR A 242 -7.54 4.55 -13.42
CA TYR A 242 -7.92 3.40 -12.59
C TYR A 242 -9.41 3.51 -12.31
N ASP A 243 -10.17 2.45 -12.57
CA ASP A 243 -11.61 2.45 -12.32
C ASP A 243 -11.91 2.18 -10.85
N SER A 244 -11.14 1.29 -10.20
CA SER A 244 -11.25 1.01 -8.77
C SER A 244 -9.89 0.67 -8.13
N ILE A 245 -9.80 0.84 -6.81
CA ILE A 245 -8.80 0.15 -5.99
C ILE A 245 -9.57 -0.81 -5.12
N GLU A 246 -9.43 -2.09 -5.43
CA GLU A 246 -10.01 -3.16 -4.64
C GLU A 246 -8.98 -3.71 -3.66
N LEU A 247 -9.43 -4.04 -2.45
CA LEU A 247 -8.70 -4.96 -1.59
C LEU A 247 -8.77 -6.32 -2.30
N ILE A 248 -7.70 -6.73 -2.96
CA ILE A 248 -7.64 -8.10 -3.46
C ILE A 248 -7.36 -9.01 -2.27
N ASP A 249 -8.44 -9.57 -1.72
CA ASP A 249 -8.39 -10.56 -0.65
C ASP A 249 -7.82 -11.91 -1.13
N ASP A 250 -7.85 -12.18 -2.45
CA ASP A 250 -7.25 -13.37 -3.04
C ASP A 250 -5.76 -13.18 -3.28
N ASN A 251 -5.01 -13.16 -2.18
CA ASN A 251 -3.56 -13.34 -2.19
C ASN A 251 -3.24 -14.76 -2.72
N ILE A 252 -3.10 -14.90 -4.04
CA ILE A 252 -2.71 -16.18 -4.63
C ILE A 252 -1.30 -16.49 -4.13
N LYS A 253 -1.17 -17.64 -3.46
CA LYS A 253 0.10 -18.07 -2.89
C LYS A 253 0.91 -18.80 -3.94
N PHE A 254 2.18 -18.45 -4.03
CA PHE A 254 3.13 -19.09 -4.93
C PHE A 254 4.39 -19.50 -4.17
N THR A 255 4.82 -20.74 -4.39
CA THR A 255 6.21 -21.17 -4.19
C THR A 255 7.08 -20.66 -5.35
N SER A 256 8.41 -20.71 -5.22
CA SER A 256 9.31 -20.34 -6.34
C SER A 256 8.96 -21.09 -7.64
N LYS A 257 8.68 -22.40 -7.52
CA LYS A 257 8.36 -23.25 -8.67
C LYS A 257 7.04 -22.87 -9.33
N SER A 258 5.98 -22.64 -8.55
CA SER A 258 4.67 -22.27 -9.09
C SER A 258 4.65 -20.84 -9.63
N LEU A 259 5.37 -19.90 -9.01
CA LEU A 259 5.51 -18.53 -9.53
C LEU A 259 6.18 -18.51 -10.91
N LYS A 260 7.26 -19.27 -11.10
CA LYS A 260 7.94 -19.37 -12.39
C LYS A 260 7.06 -19.95 -13.48
N LYS A 261 6.28 -20.99 -13.16
CA LYS A 261 5.29 -21.56 -14.09
C LYS A 261 4.24 -20.52 -14.48
N HIS A 262 3.76 -19.74 -13.52
CA HIS A 262 2.81 -18.66 -13.78
C HIS A 262 3.43 -17.59 -14.69
N ILE A 263 4.68 -17.17 -14.42
CA ILE A 263 5.42 -16.25 -15.30
C ILE A 263 5.56 -16.80 -16.72
N ASP A 264 5.96 -18.07 -16.87
CA ASP A 264 6.07 -18.71 -18.19
C ASP A 264 4.72 -18.71 -18.93
N HIS A 265 3.63 -19.07 -18.24
CA HIS A 265 2.28 -19.05 -18.80
C HIS A 265 1.85 -17.63 -19.23
N CYS A 266 2.11 -16.61 -18.42
CA CYS A 266 1.80 -15.22 -18.77
C CYS A 266 2.59 -14.78 -20.01
N LEU A 267 3.87 -15.16 -20.12
CA LEU A 267 4.69 -14.87 -21.30
C LEU A 267 4.14 -15.58 -22.55
N GLU A 268 3.81 -16.86 -22.48
CA GLU A 268 3.22 -17.59 -23.63
C GLU A 268 1.95 -16.91 -24.15
N ASN A 269 1.16 -16.34 -23.25
CA ASN A 269 -0.09 -15.66 -23.56
C ASN A 269 0.05 -14.15 -23.78
N LYS A 270 1.27 -13.60 -23.82
CA LYS A 270 1.54 -12.15 -23.96
C LYS A 270 0.84 -11.29 -22.90
N LYS A 271 0.67 -11.82 -21.70
CA LYS A 271 0.08 -11.13 -20.55
C LYS A 271 1.16 -10.51 -19.67
N ASN A 272 0.86 -9.34 -19.12
CA ASN A 272 1.75 -8.68 -18.17
C ASN A 272 1.46 -9.15 -16.74
N ILE A 273 2.49 -9.18 -15.90
CA ILE A 273 2.37 -9.31 -14.45
C ILE A 273 2.84 -7.98 -13.87
N ILE A 274 1.96 -7.26 -13.17
CA ILE A 274 2.31 -6.08 -12.38
C ILE A 274 1.65 -6.30 -11.03
N GLY A 275 2.44 -6.72 -10.04
CA GLY A 275 1.88 -7.21 -8.79
C GLY A 275 2.71 -6.91 -7.55
N ASN A 276 1.99 -6.79 -6.44
CA ASN A 276 2.56 -6.75 -5.11
C ASN A 276 2.82 -8.18 -4.65
N MET A 277 4.09 -8.52 -4.50
CA MET A 277 4.55 -9.79 -3.98
C MET A 277 4.88 -9.63 -2.49
N SER A 278 4.23 -10.38 -1.61
CA SER A 278 4.39 -10.22 -0.17
C SER A 278 4.81 -11.50 0.55
N SER A 279 5.70 -11.35 1.51
CA SER A 279 6.00 -12.34 2.55
C SER A 279 5.14 -12.05 3.80
N ASN A 280 5.36 -12.74 4.93
CA ASN A 280 4.60 -12.45 6.17
C ASN A 280 4.86 -11.04 6.70
N THR A 281 6.04 -10.48 6.43
CA THR A 281 6.51 -9.24 7.07
C THR A 281 7.01 -8.20 6.08
N HIS A 282 6.96 -8.47 4.77
CA HIS A 282 7.52 -7.58 3.76
C HIS A 282 6.72 -7.58 2.46
N SER A 283 6.72 -6.45 1.77
CA SER A 283 6.04 -6.25 0.49
C SER A 283 7.03 -5.73 -0.56
N MET A 284 7.02 -6.37 -1.72
CA MET A 284 7.93 -6.21 -2.86
C MET A 284 7.14 -6.05 -4.15
N GLY A 285 7.72 -5.39 -5.16
CA GLY A 285 7.11 -5.28 -6.48
C GLY A 285 7.66 -6.32 -7.44
N ILE A 286 6.80 -6.99 -8.20
CA ILE A 286 7.20 -7.79 -9.36
C ILE A 286 6.55 -7.25 -10.63
N VAL A 287 7.35 -7.07 -11.67
CA VAL A 287 6.89 -6.63 -12.99
C VAL A 287 7.47 -7.55 -14.06
N VAL A 288 6.59 -8.17 -14.85
CA VAL A 288 6.91 -8.93 -16.06
C VAL A 288 6.07 -8.34 -17.18
N LYS A 289 6.72 -7.71 -18.17
CA LYS A 289 6.02 -7.08 -19.29
C LYS A 289 6.79 -7.20 -20.59
N TYR A 290 6.11 -6.95 -21.69
CA TYR A 290 6.76 -6.84 -23.00
C TYR A 290 7.25 -5.40 -23.23
N ASN A 291 8.52 -5.25 -23.56
CA ASN A 291 9.08 -4.00 -24.05
C ASN A 291 9.70 -4.24 -25.44
N ASN A 292 9.15 -3.58 -26.46
CA ASN A 292 9.58 -3.74 -27.86
C ASN A 292 9.67 -5.22 -28.30
N GLY A 293 8.68 -6.03 -27.92
CA GLY A 293 8.62 -7.46 -28.27
C GLY A 293 9.51 -8.39 -27.43
N ASN A 294 10.36 -7.86 -26.56
CA ASN A 294 11.18 -8.66 -25.65
C ASN A 294 10.61 -8.63 -24.22
N PRO A 295 10.64 -9.75 -23.49
CA PRO A 295 10.23 -9.77 -22.10
C PRO A 295 11.21 -8.97 -21.24
N LEU A 296 10.66 -8.15 -20.36
CA LEU A 296 11.36 -7.41 -19.34
C LEU A 296 10.91 -7.92 -17.97
N PHE A 297 11.89 -8.26 -17.13
CA PHE A 297 11.68 -8.76 -15.78
C PHE A 297 12.28 -7.78 -14.77
N GLU A 298 11.45 -7.36 -13.84
CA GLU A 298 11.79 -6.38 -12.82
C GLU A 298 11.31 -6.85 -11.45
N PHE A 299 12.13 -6.58 -10.43
CA PHE A 299 11.82 -6.89 -9.04
C PHE A 299 12.29 -5.77 -8.14
N PHE A 300 11.36 -5.14 -7.44
CA PHE A 300 11.63 -4.05 -6.52
C PHE A 300 11.59 -4.55 -5.07
N GLU A 301 12.71 -4.37 -4.38
CA GLU A 301 12.84 -4.62 -2.95
C GLU A 301 13.14 -3.29 -2.24
N PRO A 302 12.23 -2.76 -1.41
CA PRO A 302 12.37 -1.45 -0.78
C PRO A 302 13.64 -1.22 0.06
N ASN A 303 14.33 -2.27 0.51
CA ASN A 303 15.59 -2.11 1.26
C ASN A 303 16.85 -2.31 0.40
N GLU A 304 16.71 -2.74 -0.84
CA GLU A 304 17.87 -3.12 -1.69
C GLU A 304 17.91 -2.35 -3.02
N GLY A 305 16.75 -2.19 -3.69
CA GLY A 305 16.66 -1.55 -4.99
C GLY A 305 15.78 -2.26 -6.00
N LEU A 306 16.00 -1.94 -7.27
CA LEU A 306 15.32 -2.51 -8.42
C LEU A 306 16.29 -3.44 -9.17
N PHE A 307 15.94 -4.74 -9.22
CA PHE A 307 16.54 -5.72 -10.10
C PHE A 307 15.85 -5.64 -11.46
N LYS A 308 16.62 -5.70 -12.54
CA LYS A 308 16.11 -5.60 -13.92
C LYS A 308 16.91 -6.49 -14.86
N THR A 309 16.24 -7.26 -15.70
CA THR A 309 16.88 -8.06 -16.75
C THR A 309 15.90 -8.38 -17.87
N THR A 310 16.42 -8.64 -19.06
CA THR A 310 15.67 -9.26 -20.17
C THR A 310 15.92 -10.77 -20.26
N ASN A 311 16.83 -11.32 -19.45
CA ASN A 311 17.16 -12.74 -19.45
C ASN A 311 16.30 -13.51 -18.43
N LYS A 312 15.35 -14.30 -18.94
CA LYS A 312 14.44 -15.13 -18.13
C LYS A 312 15.16 -16.06 -17.15
N GLN A 313 16.22 -16.75 -17.60
CA GLN A 313 16.97 -17.67 -16.74
C GLN A 313 17.68 -16.93 -15.61
N HIS A 314 18.17 -15.72 -15.87
CA HIS A 314 18.78 -14.88 -14.84
C HIS A 314 17.74 -14.44 -13.81
N PHE A 315 16.55 -14.04 -14.26
CA PHE A 315 15.44 -13.71 -13.36
C PHE A 315 15.00 -14.91 -12.51
N PHE A 316 14.87 -16.10 -13.11
CA PHE A 316 14.48 -17.30 -12.37
C PHE A 316 15.51 -17.73 -11.32
N LYS A 317 16.81 -17.56 -11.62
CA LYS A 317 17.89 -17.76 -10.64
C LYS A 317 17.85 -16.72 -9.53
N PHE A 318 17.46 -15.47 -9.84
CA PHE A 318 17.25 -14.44 -8.84
C PHE A 318 16.09 -14.82 -7.91
N LEU A 319 14.94 -15.24 -8.46
CA LEU A 319 13.80 -15.70 -7.67
C LEU A 319 14.18 -16.87 -6.76
N ASP A 320 14.89 -17.89 -7.26
CA ASP A 320 15.33 -19.00 -6.39
C ASP A 320 16.12 -18.51 -5.19
N LYS A 321 17.09 -17.62 -5.40
CA LYS A 321 17.88 -17.05 -4.30
C LYS A 321 17.02 -16.27 -3.33
N PHE A 322 16.07 -15.48 -3.85
CA PHE A 322 15.14 -14.71 -3.03
C PHE A 322 14.33 -15.63 -2.11
N PHE A 323 13.69 -16.69 -2.63
CA PHE A 323 12.90 -17.63 -1.84
C PHE A 323 13.73 -18.42 -0.79
N HIS A 324 15.06 -18.43 -0.89
CA HIS A 324 15.96 -19.03 0.10
C HIS A 324 16.65 -17.99 1.02
N ASN A 325 16.30 -16.71 0.90
CA ASN A 325 16.91 -15.65 1.68
C ASN A 325 16.33 -15.62 3.10
N LYS A 326 17.16 -15.96 4.08
CA LYS A 326 16.80 -16.05 5.51
C LYS A 326 16.45 -14.71 6.16
N SER A 327 16.71 -13.58 5.51
CA SER A 327 16.32 -12.26 5.99
C SER A 327 14.81 -12.01 5.92
N TYR A 328 14.06 -12.83 5.17
CA TYR A 328 12.61 -12.71 5.04
C TYR A 328 11.87 -13.83 5.77
N SER A 329 10.75 -13.48 6.39
CA SER A 329 9.79 -14.44 6.93
C SER A 329 8.78 -14.80 5.85
N PHE A 330 8.97 -15.96 5.22
CA PHE A 330 8.06 -16.46 4.18
C PHE A 330 6.84 -17.17 4.75
N MET A 331 5.76 -17.18 3.98
CA MET A 331 4.67 -18.13 4.19
C MET A 331 5.15 -19.54 3.85
N THR A 332 4.40 -20.55 4.29
CA THR A 332 4.62 -21.94 3.86
C THR A 332 3.45 -22.41 3.02
N LEU A 333 3.74 -23.00 1.87
CA LEU A 333 2.79 -23.71 1.01
C LEU A 333 3.39 -25.06 0.64
N ASP A 334 2.72 -26.15 0.96
CA ASP A 334 3.18 -27.53 0.69
C ASP A 334 4.61 -27.82 1.23
N GLY A 335 4.97 -27.22 2.36
CA GLY A 335 6.30 -27.37 2.98
C GLY A 335 7.40 -26.52 2.34
N GLU A 336 7.10 -25.73 1.32
CA GLU A 336 8.03 -24.81 0.66
C GLU A 336 7.78 -23.35 1.08
N ASN A 337 8.83 -22.52 1.01
CA ASN A 337 8.69 -21.08 1.17
C ASN A 337 7.79 -20.51 0.07
N ALA A 338 6.85 -19.65 0.47
CA ALA A 338 5.84 -19.07 -0.38
C ALA A 338 5.69 -17.56 -0.15
N VAL A 339 5.20 -16.90 -1.19
CA VAL A 339 4.78 -15.50 -1.21
C VAL A 339 3.34 -15.42 -1.67
N SER A 340 2.65 -14.34 -1.33
CA SER A 340 1.40 -13.98 -1.99
C SER A 340 1.68 -13.02 -3.13
N LEU A 341 0.84 -13.08 -4.17
CA LEU A 341 0.83 -12.11 -5.26
C LEU A 341 -0.57 -11.53 -5.39
N SER A 342 -0.67 -10.20 -5.46
CA SER A 342 -1.91 -9.47 -5.71
C SER A 342 -1.69 -8.35 -6.73
N SER A 343 -2.67 -8.06 -7.61
CA SER A 343 -2.70 -6.78 -8.34
C SER A 343 -3.18 -5.72 -7.37
N SER A 344 -2.29 -4.98 -6.74
CA SER A 344 -2.73 -3.97 -5.78
C SER A 344 -3.49 -2.78 -6.42
N LEU A 345 -3.69 -2.78 -7.75
CA LEU A 345 -4.44 -1.78 -8.50
C LEU A 345 -5.24 -2.45 -9.63
N VAL A 346 -6.56 -2.26 -9.64
CA VAL A 346 -7.42 -2.68 -10.76
C VAL A 346 -7.47 -1.54 -11.77
N ALA A 347 -6.55 -1.54 -12.73
CA ALA A 347 -6.79 -0.80 -13.97
C ALA A 347 -7.71 -1.65 -14.86
N ASP A 348 -8.56 -1.02 -15.66
CA ASP A 348 -9.50 -1.62 -16.64
C ASP A 348 -8.97 -2.75 -17.53
N LYS A 349 -7.67 -3.01 -17.49
CA LYS A 349 -6.97 -3.95 -18.38
C LYS A 349 -6.16 -5.02 -17.65
N THR A 350 -6.18 -5.11 -16.31
CA THR A 350 -5.22 -5.99 -15.59
C THR A 350 -5.82 -7.04 -14.67
N PHE A 351 -7.12 -7.00 -14.35
CA PHE A 351 -7.69 -7.98 -13.41
C PHE A 351 -7.90 -9.39 -14.02
N ASP A 352 -8.12 -9.47 -15.33
CA ASP A 352 -8.28 -10.75 -16.05
C ASP A 352 -6.98 -11.57 -16.16
N ASP A 353 -5.85 -11.01 -15.69
CA ASP A 353 -4.50 -11.53 -15.96
C ASP A 353 -3.77 -12.09 -14.73
N ILE A 354 -4.29 -11.88 -13.51
CA ILE A 354 -3.71 -12.42 -12.26
C ILE A 354 -4.45 -13.67 -11.77
N GLN A 355 -5.62 -14.01 -12.31
CA GLN A 355 -6.30 -15.25 -11.93
C GLN A 355 -5.36 -16.44 -12.19
N ALA A 356 -5.09 -17.22 -11.13
CA ALA A 356 -4.53 -18.56 -11.28
C ALA A 356 -5.37 -19.31 -12.33
N PRO A 357 -4.78 -20.20 -13.13
CA PRO A 357 -5.57 -21.04 -14.03
C PRO A 357 -6.67 -21.67 -13.17
N ARG A 358 -7.93 -21.30 -13.44
CA ARG A 358 -9.07 -21.96 -12.82
C ARG A 358 -8.84 -23.44 -13.10
N VAL A 359 -8.60 -24.23 -12.05
CA VAL A 359 -8.69 -25.68 -12.18
C VAL A 359 -10.09 -25.89 -12.74
N GLU A 360 -10.18 -26.31 -14.00
CA GLU A 360 -11.47 -26.54 -14.60
C GLU A 360 -12.21 -27.52 -13.69
N LYS A 361 -13.39 -27.10 -13.20
CA LYS A 361 -14.29 -27.96 -12.45
C LYS A 361 -14.74 -29.20 -13.27
N SER A 362 -14.30 -29.33 -14.53
CA SER A 362 -14.46 -30.51 -15.38
C SER A 362 -13.65 -31.73 -14.92
N LEU A 363 -12.67 -31.57 -14.01
CA LEU A 363 -11.87 -32.69 -13.47
C LEU A 363 -12.31 -33.19 -12.09
N ILE A 364 -13.43 -32.70 -11.57
CA ILE A 364 -14.14 -33.27 -10.40
C ILE A 364 -15.47 -33.85 -10.88
N ALA A 365 -15.38 -34.75 -11.85
CA ALA A 365 -16.43 -35.69 -12.17
C ALA A 365 -15.74 -36.96 -12.70
N ASN A 366 -15.43 -37.85 -11.76
CA ASN A 366 -15.52 -39.30 -11.91
C ASN A 366 -15.64 -39.90 -10.51
#